data_AF-A0A8T4UZV5-F1
#
_entry.id   AF-A0A8T4UZV5-F1
#
_cell.length_a   1.000
_cell.length_b   1.000
_cell.length_c   1.000
_cell.angle_alpha   90.00
_cell.angle_beta   90.00
_cell.angle_gamma   90.00
#
_symmetry.space_group_name_H-M   'P 1'
#
loop_
_entity.id
_entity.type
_entity.pdbx_description
1 polymer ?
#
loop_
_entity_poly.entity_id
_entity_poly.type
_entity_poly.pdbx_seq_one_letter_code
_entity_poly.pdbx_strand_id
1 'polypeptide(L)'
;MSRSIIWFSEIKEEDFSLVGARALSTAVIYNKGLPVPLGFVVTTNAFHRFLDNSNVIMKISDLLKDIDVNDKDNLDLISRNIRDIILDAEFPITLKNSILESYDNLNIDRAVSSVVGSDIISSFIKAGRELPFVSIRESSVFDFNDEYFLDRAEESYFNVKGKEDVVSYIKKCWSSFFSKDFVNYLIKNNIDFSKFSVAIIVQKMVDCEKSGFIYTGNGSDINIKAVLGLSSVIESGKNFYDTYVLDKESLEIKDKEIRKQEYGIFRDRYTGRNINNNFSDYGAHQQKITDDEIFRLAEISKVLDDYYKSPVEIEWGIDGARIYLLQARPIVEVYEENLSDSNSVDFTEEDLSDGISSEVKSEFIENEVTFQDKVDIDLGCDINYHLVLNLQCKGKNIFNKISVDFFKKVLNGVEERFGLKFYYLGFKLDELHIVLGSDPKYSPVKIVDLIKDITTRKIFEDYSDIKDFLWGGDFWSQEYCVFSLSNVSELDLEGLELTKF
;
A
#
# COMPACT_ATOMS: atom_id res chain seq x y z
N MET A 1 -3.60 -8.22 27.54
CA MET A 1 -4.35 -7.00 27.15
C MET A 1 -4.82 -7.19 25.72
N SER A 2 -6.08 -6.89 25.40
CA SER A 2 -6.57 -6.98 24.03
C SER A 2 -5.85 -5.98 23.13
N ARG A 3 -5.34 -6.45 21.99
CA ARG A 3 -4.52 -5.65 21.07
C ARG A 3 -5.41 -4.67 20.31
N SER A 4 -5.25 -3.37 20.56
CA SER A 4 -6.05 -2.30 19.92
C SER A 4 -5.49 -1.85 18.56
N ILE A 5 -4.20 -2.05 18.33
CA ILE A 5 -3.52 -1.73 17.07
C ILE A 5 -2.67 -2.93 16.64
N ILE A 6 -2.73 -3.28 15.36
CA ILE A 6 -1.91 -4.34 14.76
C ILE A 6 -1.39 -3.88 13.40
N TRP A 7 -0.09 -4.03 13.15
CA TRP A 7 0.51 -3.66 11.87
C TRP A 7 0.30 -4.77 10.83
N PHE A 8 0.25 -4.42 9.54
CA PHE A 8 0.11 -5.43 8.47
C PHE A 8 1.12 -6.58 8.58
N SER A 9 2.35 -6.26 8.96
CA SER A 9 3.40 -7.26 9.13
C SER A 9 3.17 -8.29 10.24
N GLU A 10 2.27 -7.99 11.17
CA GLU A 10 2.01 -8.77 12.38
C GLU A 10 0.72 -9.58 12.27
N ILE A 11 -0.11 -9.28 11.27
CA ILE A 11 -1.40 -9.91 11.04
C ILE A 11 -1.18 -11.31 10.46
N LYS A 12 -1.90 -12.27 11.03
CA LYS A 12 -2.01 -13.65 10.58
C LYS A 12 -3.46 -14.00 10.25
N GLU A 13 -3.68 -15.14 9.61
CA GLU A 13 -5.03 -15.63 9.27
C GLU A 13 -5.95 -15.77 10.49
N GLU A 14 -5.41 -16.19 11.64
CA GLU A 14 -6.13 -16.29 12.92
C GLU A 14 -6.65 -14.94 13.45
N ASP A 15 -6.11 -13.81 12.97
CA ASP A 15 -6.52 -12.47 13.40
C ASP A 15 -7.78 -11.96 12.66
N PHE A 16 -8.44 -12.77 11.82
CA PHE A 16 -9.63 -12.36 11.06
C PHE A 16 -10.67 -11.64 11.95
N SER A 17 -10.97 -12.20 13.12
CA SER A 17 -11.94 -11.62 14.08
C SER A 17 -11.54 -10.24 14.64
N LEU A 18 -10.25 -9.88 14.55
CA LEU A 18 -9.68 -8.64 15.04
C LEU A 18 -9.56 -7.57 13.96
N VAL A 19 -9.32 -7.98 12.71
CA VAL A 19 -8.93 -7.06 11.62
C VAL A 19 -9.92 -7.03 10.47
N GLY A 20 -10.77 -8.04 10.33
CA GLY A 20 -11.72 -8.16 9.23
C GLY A 20 -11.07 -8.54 7.90
N ALA A 21 -11.93 -8.74 6.91
CA ALA A 21 -11.58 -9.29 5.61
C ALA A 21 -10.58 -8.46 4.81
N ARG A 22 -10.85 -7.16 4.64
CA ARG A 22 -10.01 -6.28 3.82
C ARG A 22 -8.60 -6.19 4.39
N ALA A 23 -8.51 -5.99 5.71
CA ALA A 23 -7.24 -5.83 6.38
C ALA A 23 -6.42 -7.13 6.38
N LEU A 24 -7.07 -8.27 6.62
CA LEU A 24 -6.41 -9.57 6.54
C LEU A 24 -5.84 -9.79 5.13
N SER A 25 -6.66 -9.55 4.10
CA SER A 25 -6.24 -9.77 2.73
C SER A 25 -5.09 -8.85 2.32
N THR A 26 -5.16 -7.55 2.64
CA THR A 26 -4.06 -6.60 2.42
C THR A 26 -2.79 -7.00 3.18
N ALA A 27 -2.91 -7.52 4.40
CA ALA A 27 -1.76 -7.98 5.16
C ALA A 27 -1.11 -9.24 4.57
N VAL A 28 -1.90 -10.18 4.06
CA VAL A 28 -1.40 -11.39 3.40
C VAL A 28 -0.52 -11.03 2.19
N ILE A 29 -1.00 -10.13 1.33
CA ILE A 29 -0.22 -9.69 0.16
C ILE A 29 1.01 -8.86 0.58
N TYR A 30 0.90 -8.02 1.62
CA TYR A 30 2.04 -7.28 2.18
C TYR A 30 3.13 -8.23 2.71
N ASN A 31 2.75 -9.26 3.47
CA ASN A 31 3.67 -10.24 4.07
C ASN A 31 4.35 -11.15 3.04
N LYS A 32 3.81 -11.22 1.81
CA LYS A 32 4.45 -11.88 0.67
C LYS A 32 5.50 -11.02 -0.04
N GLY A 33 5.67 -9.76 0.37
CA GLY A 33 6.62 -8.84 -0.24
C GLY A 33 6.11 -8.17 -1.52
N LEU A 34 4.81 -8.25 -1.81
CA LEU A 34 4.19 -7.48 -2.89
C LEU A 34 4.17 -5.99 -2.54
N PRO A 35 4.11 -5.08 -3.54
CA PRO A 35 4.28 -3.64 -3.33
C PRO A 35 3.03 -3.01 -2.71
N VAL A 36 2.83 -3.24 -1.42
CA VAL A 36 1.67 -2.76 -0.67
C VAL A 36 2.11 -1.62 0.24
N PRO A 37 1.43 -0.45 0.19
CA PRO A 37 1.74 0.64 1.09
C PRO A 37 1.60 0.20 2.56
N LEU A 38 2.56 0.59 3.39
CA LEU A 38 2.56 0.27 4.83
C LEU A 38 1.30 0.79 5.51
N GLY A 39 0.77 0.02 6.44
CA GLY A 39 -0.39 0.41 7.25
C GLY A 39 -0.51 -0.39 8.54
N PHE A 40 -1.45 0.05 9.37
CA PHE A 40 -1.88 -0.64 10.57
C PHE A 40 -3.41 -0.66 10.63
N VAL A 41 -3.93 -1.50 11.52
CA VAL A 41 -5.36 -1.71 11.73
C VAL A 41 -5.72 -1.29 13.15
N VAL A 42 -6.73 -0.44 13.25
CA VAL A 42 -7.47 -0.18 14.49
C VAL A 42 -8.48 -1.30 14.65
N THR A 43 -8.23 -2.21 15.58
CA THR A 43 -8.90 -3.51 15.65
C THR A 43 -10.36 -3.41 16.11
N THR A 44 -11.12 -4.49 15.96
CA THR A 44 -12.46 -4.62 16.56
C THR A 44 -12.45 -4.41 18.08
N ASN A 45 -11.39 -4.83 18.77
CA ASN A 45 -11.23 -4.54 20.20
C ASN A 45 -11.13 -3.04 20.48
N ALA A 46 -10.49 -2.26 19.60
CA ALA A 46 -10.45 -0.81 19.73
C ALA A 46 -11.84 -0.18 19.57
N PHE A 47 -12.64 -0.68 18.63
CA PHE A 47 -14.03 -0.27 18.46
C PHE A 47 -14.87 -0.54 19.71
N HIS A 48 -14.82 -1.75 20.27
CA HIS A 48 -15.53 -2.08 21.53
C HIS A 48 -15.09 -1.20 22.69
N ARG A 49 -13.77 -1.00 22.87
CA ARG A 49 -13.25 -0.09 23.91
C ARG A 49 -13.73 1.35 23.75
N PHE A 50 -13.88 1.82 22.51
CA PHE A 50 -14.45 3.13 22.22
C PHE A 50 -15.93 3.20 22.61
N LEU A 51 -16.72 2.16 22.29
CA LEU A 51 -18.15 2.11 22.63
C LEU A 51 -18.38 2.05 24.16
N ASP A 52 -17.59 1.23 24.88
CA ASP A 52 -17.71 1.01 26.32
C ASP A 52 -17.43 2.27 27.14
N ASN A 53 -16.35 2.99 26.83
CA ASN A 53 -15.88 4.11 27.64
C ASN A 53 -16.74 5.37 27.50
N SER A 54 -17.60 5.44 26.47
CA SER A 54 -18.31 6.67 26.10
C SER A 54 -19.82 6.61 26.35
N ASN A 55 -20.30 5.60 27.11
CA ASN A 55 -21.72 5.29 27.31
C ASN A 55 -22.51 5.18 25.97
N VAL A 56 -21.80 4.97 24.87
CA VAL A 56 -22.37 4.93 23.52
C VAL A 56 -23.27 3.72 23.39
N ILE A 57 -22.86 2.58 23.95
CA ILE A 57 -23.66 1.35 23.95
C ILE A 57 -25.03 1.62 24.56
N MET A 58 -25.11 2.15 25.78
CA MET A 58 -26.41 2.39 26.42
C MET A 58 -27.30 3.34 25.61
N LYS A 59 -26.73 4.43 25.09
CA LYS A 59 -27.48 5.40 24.27
C LYS A 59 -28.03 4.77 22.98
N ILE A 60 -27.24 3.96 22.29
CA ILE A 60 -27.66 3.27 21.06
C ILE A 60 -28.70 2.19 21.41
N SER A 61 -28.47 1.38 22.45
CA SER A 61 -29.43 0.37 22.93
C SER A 61 -30.78 1.00 23.23
N ASP A 62 -30.83 2.15 23.90
CA ASP A 62 -32.08 2.82 24.24
C ASP A 62 -32.81 3.35 23.01
N LEU A 63 -32.09 3.86 22.01
CA LEU A 63 -32.69 4.24 20.73
C LEU A 63 -33.28 3.05 19.96
N LEU A 64 -32.70 1.85 20.11
CA LEU A 64 -33.11 0.65 19.39
C LEU A 64 -34.26 -0.15 20.03
N LYS A 65 -34.62 0.11 21.31
CA LYS A 65 -35.58 -0.72 22.08
C LYS A 65 -37.03 -0.67 21.60
N ASP A 66 -37.49 0.46 21.06
CA ASP A 66 -38.93 0.71 20.79
C ASP A 66 -39.22 1.06 19.32
N ILE A 67 -38.47 0.50 18.37
CA ILE A 67 -38.59 0.84 16.95
C ILE A 67 -39.62 -0.04 16.24
N ASP A 68 -40.60 0.60 15.58
CA ASP A 68 -41.41 -0.05 14.55
C ASP A 68 -40.62 -0.12 13.24
N VAL A 69 -40.30 -1.34 12.79
CA VAL A 69 -39.55 -1.64 11.56
C VAL A 69 -40.23 -1.10 10.30
N ASN A 70 -41.54 -0.83 10.35
CA ASN A 70 -42.29 -0.35 9.19
C ASN A 70 -42.31 1.19 9.08
N ASP A 71 -41.82 1.92 10.09
CA ASP A 71 -41.76 3.38 10.08
C ASP A 71 -40.42 3.86 9.46
N LYS A 72 -40.45 4.09 8.15
CA LYS A 72 -39.26 4.50 7.38
C LYS A 72 -38.70 5.87 7.76
N ASP A 73 -39.54 6.81 8.21
CA ASP A 73 -39.12 8.16 8.59
C ASP A 73 -38.45 8.14 9.96
N ASN A 74 -38.95 7.30 10.87
CA ASN A 74 -38.33 7.05 12.16
C ASN A 74 -36.95 6.37 12.03
N LEU A 75 -36.80 5.39 11.12
CA LEU A 75 -35.51 4.72 10.88
C LEU A 75 -34.39 5.66 10.40
N ASP A 76 -34.69 6.62 9.53
CA ASP A 76 -33.70 7.59 9.06
C ASP A 76 -33.24 8.53 10.18
N LEU A 77 -34.18 8.98 11.01
CA LEU A 77 -33.89 9.82 12.16
C LEU A 77 -33.02 9.07 13.18
N ILE A 78 -33.35 7.81 13.48
CA ILE A 78 -32.61 6.98 14.41
C ILE A 78 -31.19 6.70 13.91
N SER A 79 -31.04 6.32 12.63
CA SER A 79 -29.72 6.15 12.01
C SER A 79 -28.87 7.42 12.12
N ARG A 80 -29.44 8.61 11.88
CA ARG A 80 -28.73 9.87 12.06
C ARG A 80 -28.34 10.10 13.53
N ASN A 81 -29.26 9.91 14.47
CA ASN A 81 -29.00 10.10 15.89
C ASN A 81 -27.88 9.16 16.40
N ILE A 82 -27.87 7.90 15.97
CA ILE A 82 -26.82 6.95 16.33
C ILE A 82 -25.46 7.42 15.80
N ARG A 83 -25.42 7.87 14.54
CA ARG A 83 -24.19 8.42 13.93
C ARG A 83 -23.68 9.64 14.68
N ASP A 84 -24.56 10.57 15.03
CA ASP A 84 -24.20 11.76 15.80
C ASP A 84 -23.68 11.39 17.20
N ILE A 85 -24.28 10.42 17.88
CA ILE A 85 -23.78 9.90 19.17
C ILE A 85 -22.35 9.39 19.04
N ILE A 86 -22.03 8.64 17.98
CA ILE A 86 -20.68 8.13 17.72
C ILE A 86 -19.73 9.29 17.41
N LEU A 87 -20.12 10.22 16.54
CA LEU A 87 -19.31 11.37 16.13
C LEU A 87 -19.04 12.37 17.27
N ASP A 88 -19.92 12.47 18.26
CA ASP A 88 -19.77 13.36 19.42
C ASP A 88 -19.06 12.68 20.61
N ALA A 89 -19.02 11.35 20.67
CA ALA A 89 -18.41 10.63 21.78
C ALA A 89 -16.90 10.90 21.93
N GLU A 90 -16.43 11.13 23.16
CA GLU A 90 -15.01 11.34 23.39
C GLU A 90 -14.21 10.06 23.12
N PHE A 91 -13.00 10.24 22.58
CA PHE A 91 -12.10 9.12 22.32
C PHE A 91 -11.33 8.78 23.59
N PRO A 92 -11.29 7.51 24.04
CA PRO A 92 -10.52 7.14 25.23
C PRO A 92 -9.05 7.52 25.06
N ILE A 93 -8.49 8.27 26.02
CA ILE A 93 -7.15 8.88 25.90
C ILE A 93 -6.07 7.85 25.55
N THR A 94 -6.12 6.67 26.17
CA THR A 94 -5.14 5.60 25.89
C THR A 94 -5.26 5.08 24.47
N LEU A 95 -6.48 4.95 23.95
CA LEU A 95 -6.72 4.45 22.59
C LEU A 95 -6.33 5.52 21.55
N LYS A 96 -6.68 6.79 21.80
CA LYS A 96 -6.27 7.92 20.97
C LYS A 96 -4.74 7.96 20.86
N ASN A 97 -4.04 7.86 21.99
CA ASN A 97 -2.58 7.89 22.00
C ASN A 97 -1.96 6.72 21.22
N SER A 98 -2.47 5.49 21.36
CA SER A 98 -1.97 4.35 20.58
C SER A 98 -2.15 4.53 19.06
N ILE A 99 -3.27 5.12 18.63
CA ILE A 99 -3.51 5.43 17.21
C ILE A 99 -2.53 6.49 16.73
N LEU A 100 -2.39 7.59 17.48
CA LEU A 100 -1.51 8.71 17.11
C LEU A 100 -0.04 8.30 17.08
N GLU A 101 0.40 7.48 18.02
CA GLU A 101 1.75 6.93 18.02
C GLU A 101 2.00 6.03 16.81
N SER A 102 1.03 5.18 16.46
CA SER A 102 1.13 4.31 15.29
C SER A 102 1.12 5.12 13.99
N TYR A 103 0.32 6.18 13.92
CA TYR A 103 0.30 7.12 12.80
C TYR A 103 1.63 7.87 12.64
N ASP A 104 2.22 8.37 13.74
CA ASP A 104 3.55 9.00 13.73
C ASP A 104 4.62 8.01 13.25
N ASN A 105 4.48 6.73 13.60
CA ASN A 105 5.41 5.67 13.22
C ASN A 105 5.28 5.22 11.77
N LEU A 106 4.21 5.59 11.03
CA LEU A 106 4.08 5.19 9.62
C LEU A 106 5.27 5.69 8.79
N ASN A 107 5.77 6.89 9.06
CA ASN A 107 6.93 7.45 8.38
C ASN A 107 8.27 7.09 9.03
N ILE A 108 8.29 6.18 10.00
CA ILE A 108 9.52 5.71 10.63
C ILE A 108 9.89 4.38 10.01
N ASP A 109 11.10 4.35 9.47
CA ASP A 109 11.71 3.15 8.95
C ASP A 109 11.93 2.17 10.12
N ARG A 110 11.48 0.92 9.97
CA ARG A 110 11.63 -0.09 11.02
C ARG A 110 13.09 -0.42 11.31
N ALA A 111 13.98 -0.29 10.32
CA ALA A 111 15.42 -0.43 10.53
C ALA A 111 15.98 0.68 11.43
N VAL A 112 15.39 1.87 11.40
CA VAL A 112 15.78 2.97 12.28
C VAL A 112 15.22 2.75 13.69
N SER A 113 14.00 2.23 13.84
CA SER A 113 13.45 1.89 15.16
C SER A 113 14.19 0.76 15.88
N SER A 114 14.75 -0.21 15.17
CA SER A 114 15.49 -1.33 15.79
C SER A 114 16.91 -0.95 16.22
N VAL A 115 17.54 0.02 15.57
CA VAL A 115 18.89 0.52 15.90
C VAL A 115 18.83 1.61 16.99
N VAL A 116 17.72 2.34 17.07
CA VAL A 116 17.57 3.48 17.99
C VAL A 116 16.88 3.03 19.29
N GLY A 117 17.66 2.46 20.20
CA GLY A 117 17.19 2.03 21.53
C GLY A 117 16.83 3.16 22.51
N SER A 118 16.68 4.42 22.07
CA SER A 118 16.33 5.55 22.96
C SER A 118 15.13 6.35 22.44
N ASP A 119 14.15 6.58 23.32
CA ASP A 119 12.93 7.36 23.08
C ASP A 119 13.21 8.80 22.62
N ILE A 120 14.39 9.33 22.97
CA ILE A 120 14.79 10.70 22.66
C ILE A 120 15.12 10.83 21.17
N ILE A 121 15.93 9.92 20.61
CA ILE A 121 16.33 9.96 19.21
C ILE A 121 15.14 9.64 18.29
N SER A 122 14.27 8.69 18.68
CA SER A 122 13.02 8.43 17.94
C SER A 122 12.10 9.65 17.92
N SER A 123 12.04 10.42 19.02
CA SER A 123 11.30 11.68 19.10
C SER A 123 11.89 12.77 18.19
N PHE A 124 13.22 12.86 18.08
CA PHE A 124 13.89 13.80 17.15
C PHE A 124 13.64 13.42 15.67
N ILE A 125 13.68 12.13 15.33
CA ILE A 125 13.37 11.64 13.98
C ILE A 125 11.92 11.93 13.62
N LYS A 126 10.98 11.74 14.57
CA LYS A 126 9.56 12.10 14.41
C LYS A 126 9.37 13.60 14.19
N ALA A 127 10.07 14.45 14.96
CA ALA A 127 9.90 15.90 14.89
C ALA A 127 10.40 16.53 13.58
N GLY A 128 11.35 15.89 12.88
CA GLY A 128 11.89 16.36 11.60
C GLY A 128 11.15 15.84 10.36
N ARG A 129 10.18 14.93 10.49
CA ARG A 129 9.48 14.31 9.35
C ARG A 129 8.07 14.86 9.19
N GLU A 130 7.70 15.10 7.94
CA GLU A 130 6.34 15.46 7.59
C GLU A 130 5.40 14.27 7.82
N LEU A 131 4.22 14.51 8.39
CA LEU A 131 3.22 13.47 8.59
C LEU A 131 2.70 12.94 7.24
N PRO A 132 2.55 11.61 7.09
CA PRO A 132 2.11 11.05 5.82
C PRO A 132 0.63 11.35 5.57
N PHE A 133 0.28 11.46 4.29
CA PHE A 133 -1.11 11.25 3.88
C PHE A 133 -1.45 9.77 4.02
N VAL A 134 -2.66 9.48 4.50
CA VAL A 134 -3.17 8.12 4.67
C VAL A 134 -4.54 7.96 4.03
N SER A 135 -4.85 6.73 3.64
CA SER A 135 -6.21 6.26 3.44
C SER A 135 -6.73 5.65 4.74
N ILE A 136 -8.02 5.85 5.01
CA ILE A 136 -8.72 5.27 6.17
C ILE A 136 -9.91 4.49 5.61
N ARG A 137 -9.90 3.18 5.81
CA ARG A 137 -10.84 2.26 5.14
C ARG A 137 -11.50 1.32 6.15
N GLU A 138 -12.79 1.10 5.99
CA GLU A 138 -13.51 0.07 6.76
C GLU A 138 -12.95 -1.33 6.43
N SER A 139 -12.97 -2.22 7.42
CA SER A 139 -12.65 -3.64 7.28
C SER A 139 -13.58 -4.47 8.16
N SER A 140 -14.62 -5.01 7.53
CA SER A 140 -15.70 -5.74 8.17
C SER A 140 -15.31 -7.18 8.54
N VAL A 141 -15.90 -7.70 9.64
CA VAL A 141 -15.62 -9.05 10.20
C VAL A 141 -16.77 -10.04 9.89
N PHE A 142 -17.63 -9.73 8.93
CA PHE A 142 -18.89 -10.47 8.74
C PHE A 142 -18.75 -11.74 7.91
N ASP A 143 -19.72 -12.62 8.16
CA ASP A 143 -19.96 -13.83 7.40
C ASP A 143 -20.38 -13.46 5.97
N PHE A 144 -19.55 -13.83 5.00
CA PHE A 144 -19.81 -13.60 3.58
C PHE A 144 -21.06 -14.32 3.06
N ASN A 145 -21.70 -15.17 3.87
CA ASN A 145 -22.95 -15.83 3.52
C ASN A 145 -24.20 -14.96 3.75
N ASP A 146 -24.07 -13.78 4.34
CA ASP A 146 -25.19 -12.86 4.56
C ASP A 146 -25.26 -11.80 3.45
N GLU A 147 -26.34 -11.89 2.66
CA GLU A 147 -26.64 -11.04 1.49
C GLU A 147 -26.51 -9.54 1.79
N TYR A 148 -26.86 -9.10 3.00
CA TYR A 148 -26.74 -7.69 3.38
C TYR A 148 -25.30 -7.18 3.29
N PHE A 149 -24.33 -7.98 3.74
CA PHE A 149 -22.92 -7.57 3.77
C PHE A 149 -22.24 -7.74 2.42
N LEU A 150 -22.76 -8.61 1.54
CA LEU A 150 -22.27 -8.75 0.16
C LEU A 150 -22.55 -7.50 -0.66
N ASP A 151 -23.73 -6.89 -0.50
CA ASP A 151 -24.15 -5.71 -1.27
C ASP A 151 -23.72 -4.37 -0.65
N ARG A 152 -23.15 -4.39 0.55
CA ARG A 152 -22.80 -3.17 1.27
C ARG A 152 -21.50 -2.57 0.73
N ALA A 153 -21.58 -1.32 0.29
CA ALA A 153 -20.39 -0.50 0.08
C ALA A 153 -19.72 -0.15 1.43
N GLU A 154 -18.47 -0.54 1.59
CA GLU A 154 -17.63 -0.16 2.73
C GLU A 154 -16.94 1.18 2.49
N GLU A 155 -16.97 2.06 3.49
CA GLU A 155 -16.48 3.43 3.32
C GLU A 155 -14.95 3.57 3.35
N SER A 156 -14.46 4.50 2.54
CA SER A 156 -13.04 4.84 2.43
C SER A 156 -12.82 6.34 2.30
N TYR A 157 -11.86 6.85 3.06
CA TYR A 157 -11.43 8.25 3.01
C TYR A 157 -9.98 8.33 2.55
N PHE A 158 -9.70 9.17 1.56
CA PHE A 158 -8.39 9.31 0.93
C PHE A 158 -7.73 10.66 1.25
N ASN A 159 -6.40 10.70 1.16
CA ASN A 159 -5.60 11.90 1.40
C ASN A 159 -5.88 12.57 2.77
N VAL A 160 -6.13 11.76 3.79
CA VAL A 160 -6.26 12.24 5.17
C VAL A 160 -4.87 12.52 5.73
N LYS A 161 -4.67 13.67 6.38
CA LYS A 161 -3.38 14.02 6.98
C LYS A 161 -3.58 14.84 8.25
N GLY A 162 -2.79 14.51 9.27
CA GLY A 162 -2.83 15.19 10.56
C GLY A 162 -3.50 14.34 11.63
N LYS A 163 -3.01 14.49 12.86
CA LYS A 163 -3.38 13.66 14.01
C LYS A 163 -4.89 13.69 14.31
N GLU A 164 -5.47 14.88 14.37
CA GLU A 164 -6.88 15.05 14.69
C GLU A 164 -7.78 14.56 13.55
N ASP A 165 -7.38 14.79 12.29
CA ASP A 165 -8.13 14.30 11.14
C ASP A 165 -8.14 12.77 11.11
N VAL A 166 -7.01 12.09 11.34
CA VAL A 166 -6.96 10.62 11.40
C VAL A 166 -7.95 10.05 12.42
N VAL A 167 -7.96 10.60 13.64
CA VAL A 167 -8.89 10.16 14.70
C VAL A 167 -10.34 10.46 14.31
N SER A 168 -10.60 11.64 13.73
CA SER A 168 -11.93 12.03 13.26
C SER A 168 -12.46 11.10 12.17
N TYR A 169 -11.64 10.76 11.18
CA TYR A 169 -12.04 9.90 10.07
C TYR A 169 -12.21 8.43 10.49
N ILE A 170 -11.45 7.93 11.47
CA ILE A 170 -11.71 6.62 12.09
C ILE A 170 -13.11 6.59 12.70
N LYS A 171 -13.50 7.64 13.45
CA LYS A 171 -14.86 7.76 14.00
C LYS A 171 -15.91 7.85 12.90
N LYS A 172 -15.62 8.55 11.80
CA LYS A 172 -16.54 8.64 10.65
C LYS A 172 -16.81 7.27 10.04
N CYS A 173 -15.78 6.44 9.85
CA CYS A 173 -15.95 5.05 9.40
C CYS A 173 -16.80 4.22 10.40
N TRP A 174 -16.55 4.32 11.71
CA TRP A 174 -17.38 3.64 12.69
C TRP A 174 -18.84 4.10 12.67
N SER A 175 -19.06 5.40 12.45
CA SER A 175 -20.39 6.00 12.31
C SER A 175 -21.07 5.55 11.01
N SER A 176 -20.39 5.53 9.85
CA SER A 176 -21.00 5.15 8.56
C SER A 176 -21.57 3.74 8.54
N PHE A 177 -21.11 2.87 9.45
CA PHE A 177 -21.70 1.55 9.62
C PHE A 177 -23.20 1.61 9.94
N PHE A 178 -23.63 2.56 10.78
CA PHE A 178 -25.01 2.74 11.22
C PHE A 178 -25.88 3.47 10.20
N SER A 179 -25.82 3.02 8.95
CA SER A 179 -26.74 3.43 7.88
C SER A 179 -28.17 2.98 8.19
N LYS A 180 -29.15 3.58 7.51
CA LYS A 180 -30.56 3.19 7.60
C LYS A 180 -30.73 1.68 7.38
N ASP A 181 -30.10 1.16 6.34
CA ASP A 181 -30.23 -0.24 5.95
C ASP A 181 -29.59 -1.17 6.98
N PHE A 182 -28.46 -0.76 7.59
CA PHE A 182 -27.85 -1.54 8.67
C PHE A 182 -28.72 -1.59 9.92
N VAL A 183 -29.26 -0.43 10.35
CA VAL A 183 -30.15 -0.36 11.51
C VAL A 183 -31.40 -1.23 11.27
N ASN A 184 -31.98 -1.16 10.07
CA ASN A 184 -33.11 -2.00 9.68
C ASN A 184 -32.74 -3.50 9.70
N TYR A 185 -31.55 -3.86 9.21
CA TYR A 185 -31.03 -5.22 9.26
C TYR A 185 -30.91 -5.74 10.70
N LEU A 186 -30.35 -4.95 11.62
CA LEU A 186 -30.23 -5.31 13.03
C LEU A 186 -31.58 -5.61 13.66
N ILE A 187 -32.57 -4.72 13.45
CA ILE A 187 -33.89 -4.87 14.07
C ILE A 187 -34.65 -6.07 13.48
N LYS A 188 -34.66 -6.21 12.14
CA LYS A 188 -35.34 -7.31 11.44
C LYS A 188 -34.84 -8.68 11.88
N ASN A 189 -33.53 -8.81 12.08
CA ASN A 189 -32.89 -10.07 12.47
C ASN A 189 -32.75 -10.22 13.99
N ASN A 190 -33.27 -9.27 14.78
CA ASN A 190 -33.15 -9.25 16.24
C ASN A 190 -31.68 -9.42 16.71
N ILE A 191 -30.76 -8.75 16.03
CA ILE A 191 -29.33 -8.79 16.30
C ILE A 191 -28.99 -7.68 17.29
N ASP A 192 -28.36 -8.08 18.39
CA ASP A 192 -27.77 -7.13 19.32
C ASP A 192 -26.56 -6.45 18.67
N PHE A 193 -26.65 -5.14 18.47
CA PHE A 193 -25.55 -4.36 17.88
C PHE A 193 -24.27 -4.43 18.72
N SER A 194 -24.32 -4.78 20.01
CA SER A 194 -23.12 -4.95 20.82
C SER A 194 -22.20 -6.07 20.31
N LYS A 195 -22.76 -7.01 19.53
CA LYS A 195 -22.01 -8.08 18.86
C LYS A 195 -21.36 -7.61 17.55
N PHE A 196 -21.78 -6.47 17.04
CA PHE A 196 -21.24 -5.89 15.81
C PHE A 196 -19.81 -5.40 16.03
N SER A 197 -18.94 -5.68 15.07
CA SER A 197 -17.52 -5.33 15.15
C SER A 197 -17.00 -4.88 13.80
N VAL A 198 -16.31 -3.74 13.78
CA VAL A 198 -15.66 -3.21 12.59
C VAL A 198 -14.24 -2.77 12.93
N ALA A 199 -13.29 -3.22 12.11
CA ALA A 199 -11.91 -2.76 12.18
C ALA A 199 -11.68 -1.67 11.12
N ILE A 200 -10.70 -0.81 11.34
CA ILE A 200 -10.37 0.29 10.43
C ILE A 200 -8.91 0.19 10.02
N ILE A 201 -8.67 0.17 8.72
CA ILE A 201 -7.34 0.22 8.13
C ILE A 201 -6.89 1.68 8.08
N VAL A 202 -5.68 1.96 8.55
CA VAL A 202 -4.96 3.22 8.34
C VAL A 202 -3.70 2.91 7.55
N GLN A 203 -3.69 3.26 6.28
CA GLN A 203 -2.65 2.88 5.33
C GLN A 203 -2.04 4.11 4.66
N LYS A 204 -0.73 4.12 4.40
CA LYS A 204 -0.10 5.20 3.63
C LYS A 204 -0.79 5.39 2.29
N MET A 205 -1.05 6.64 1.95
CA MET A 205 -1.67 7.01 0.69
C MET A 205 -0.63 7.02 -0.43
N VAL A 206 -0.97 6.41 -1.57
CA VAL A 206 -0.24 6.52 -2.83
C VAL A 206 -0.79 7.71 -3.60
N ASP A 207 0.07 8.58 -4.14
CA ASP A 207 -0.35 9.73 -4.95
C ASP A 207 -0.60 9.29 -6.40
N CYS A 208 -1.64 8.48 -6.62
CA CYS A 208 -1.83 7.79 -7.89
C CYS A 208 -2.01 8.78 -9.05
N GLU A 209 -1.10 8.69 -10.02
CA GLU A 209 -1.27 9.31 -11.35
C GLU A 209 -2.28 8.52 -12.18
N LYS A 210 -2.28 7.19 -11.98
CA LYS A 210 -3.17 6.22 -12.62
C LYS A 210 -3.57 5.18 -11.59
N SER A 211 -4.76 4.63 -11.68
CA SER A 211 -5.21 3.56 -10.79
C SER A 211 -6.34 2.77 -11.42
N GLY A 212 -6.77 1.70 -10.75
CA GLY A 212 -7.96 0.98 -11.14
C GLY A 212 -8.04 -0.37 -10.48
N PHE A 213 -8.66 -1.30 -11.21
CA PHE A 213 -8.97 -2.63 -10.72
C PHE A 213 -8.52 -3.70 -11.71
N ILE A 214 -8.08 -4.86 -11.22
CA ILE A 214 -7.87 -6.07 -12.00
C ILE A 214 -8.86 -7.12 -11.53
N TYR A 215 -9.41 -7.87 -12.46
CA TYR A 215 -10.27 -9.02 -12.22
C TYR A 215 -9.71 -10.22 -12.97
N THR A 216 -9.32 -11.27 -12.25
CA THR A 216 -8.72 -12.46 -12.88
C THR A 216 -9.76 -13.47 -13.37
N GLY A 217 -11.01 -13.43 -12.89
CA GLY A 217 -12.15 -14.24 -13.36
C GLY A 217 -11.95 -15.76 -13.27
N ASN A 218 -13.04 -16.53 -13.39
CA ASN A 218 -12.98 -18.01 -13.49
C ASN A 218 -12.58 -18.51 -14.89
N GLY A 219 -12.60 -17.63 -15.90
CA GLY A 219 -12.23 -17.94 -17.27
C GLY A 219 -10.72 -17.82 -17.54
N SER A 220 -10.36 -17.84 -18.82
CA SER A 220 -8.98 -17.68 -19.29
C SER A 220 -8.56 -16.22 -19.48
N ASP A 221 -9.30 -15.26 -18.91
CA ASP A 221 -9.12 -13.83 -19.21
C ASP A 221 -8.84 -13.02 -17.95
N ILE A 222 -7.84 -12.14 -18.01
CA ILE A 222 -7.59 -11.09 -17.03
C ILE A 222 -8.20 -9.78 -17.56
N ASN A 223 -8.99 -9.10 -16.75
CA ASN A 223 -9.62 -7.83 -17.09
C ASN A 223 -9.03 -6.72 -16.23
N ILE A 224 -8.38 -5.75 -16.87
CA ILE A 224 -7.79 -4.58 -16.21
C ILE A 224 -8.63 -3.35 -16.55
N LYS A 225 -9.11 -2.66 -15.52
CA LYS A 225 -9.77 -1.35 -15.63
C LYS A 225 -8.79 -0.27 -15.18
N ALA A 226 -8.67 0.82 -15.94
CA ALA A 226 -7.76 1.91 -15.61
C ALA A 226 -8.38 3.30 -15.76
N VAL A 227 -8.04 4.19 -14.84
CA VAL A 227 -8.38 5.62 -14.86
C VAL A 227 -7.15 6.46 -14.56
N LEU A 228 -7.18 7.73 -14.96
CA LEU A 228 -6.24 8.74 -14.48
C LEU A 228 -6.69 9.28 -13.11
N GLY A 229 -5.77 9.41 -12.17
CA GLY A 229 -6.02 9.79 -10.78
C GLY A 229 -6.49 8.62 -9.91
N LEU A 230 -7.23 8.92 -8.84
CA LEU A 230 -7.75 7.93 -7.88
C LEU A 230 -8.91 7.09 -8.45
N SER A 231 -8.92 5.81 -8.08
CA SER A 231 -9.87 4.75 -8.50
C SER A 231 -11.30 5.03 -8.04
N SER A 232 -11.47 5.87 -7.02
CA SER A 232 -12.78 6.32 -6.50
C SER A 232 -13.66 7.00 -7.56
N VAL A 233 -13.09 7.45 -8.69
CA VAL A 233 -13.89 7.95 -9.82
C VAL A 233 -14.73 6.83 -10.48
N ILE A 234 -14.26 5.58 -10.44
CA ILE A 234 -14.98 4.41 -10.96
C ILE A 234 -16.21 4.12 -10.09
N GLU A 235 -16.04 4.18 -8.77
CA GLU A 235 -17.11 3.96 -7.78
C GLU A 235 -18.24 4.99 -7.88
N SER A 236 -17.98 6.17 -8.46
CA SER A 236 -19.01 7.18 -8.72
C SER A 236 -20.04 6.78 -9.79
N GLY A 237 -19.94 5.57 -10.35
CA GLY A 237 -20.89 5.01 -11.32
C GLY A 237 -20.72 5.52 -12.75
N LYS A 238 -19.60 6.22 -13.03
CA LYS A 238 -19.29 6.74 -14.37
C LYS A 238 -18.36 5.78 -15.10
N ASN A 239 -18.74 5.37 -16.30
CA ASN A 239 -17.92 4.52 -17.19
C ASN A 239 -16.76 5.30 -17.84
N PHE A 240 -15.87 5.83 -17.01
CA PHE A 240 -14.70 6.64 -17.39
C PHE A 240 -13.39 5.87 -17.45
N TYR A 241 -13.45 4.54 -17.30
CA TYR A 241 -12.26 3.69 -17.30
C TYR A 241 -12.03 3.07 -18.67
N ASP A 242 -10.75 2.91 -19.03
CA ASP A 242 -10.37 1.99 -20.09
C ASP A 242 -10.51 0.55 -19.58
N THR A 243 -10.79 -0.39 -20.49
CA THR A 243 -10.76 -1.83 -20.20
C THR A 243 -9.73 -2.50 -21.10
N TYR A 244 -8.89 -3.34 -20.52
CA TYR A 244 -7.91 -4.16 -21.24
C TYR A 244 -8.16 -5.62 -20.88
N VAL A 245 -8.33 -6.47 -21.89
CA VAL A 245 -8.57 -7.91 -21.73
C VAL A 245 -7.33 -8.65 -22.19
N LEU A 246 -6.80 -9.51 -21.34
CA LEU A 246 -5.60 -10.29 -21.62
C LEU A 246 -5.89 -11.79 -21.48
N ASP A 247 -5.18 -12.60 -22.25
CA ASP A 247 -5.10 -14.04 -21.97
C ASP A 247 -4.40 -14.29 -20.63
N LYS A 248 -4.97 -15.10 -19.76
CA LYS A 248 -4.40 -15.41 -18.45
C LYS A 248 -3.13 -16.26 -18.57
N GLU A 249 -3.00 -17.08 -19.61
CA GLU A 249 -1.84 -17.95 -19.79
C GLU A 249 -0.69 -17.23 -20.50
N SER A 250 -0.95 -16.67 -21.68
CA SER A 250 0.08 -16.01 -22.48
C SER A 250 0.35 -14.56 -22.07
N LEU A 251 -0.55 -13.93 -21.29
CA LEU A 251 -0.55 -12.49 -20.98
C LEU A 251 -0.63 -11.60 -22.23
N GLU A 252 -1.05 -12.15 -23.38
CA GLU A 252 -1.26 -11.36 -24.60
C GLU A 252 -2.53 -10.52 -24.49
N ILE A 253 -2.45 -9.26 -24.91
CA ILE A 253 -3.60 -8.36 -24.93
C ILE A 253 -4.54 -8.78 -26.06
N LYS A 254 -5.74 -9.24 -25.70
CA LYS A 254 -6.82 -9.64 -26.63
C LYS A 254 -7.61 -8.44 -27.12
N ASP A 255 -7.92 -7.51 -26.22
CA ASP A 255 -8.75 -6.35 -26.53
C ASP A 255 -8.38 -5.12 -25.69
N LYS A 256 -8.64 -3.93 -26.25
CA LYS A 256 -8.51 -2.64 -25.56
C LYS A 256 -9.71 -1.75 -25.89
N GLU A 257 -10.49 -1.44 -24.87
CA GLU A 257 -11.56 -0.45 -24.96
C GLU A 257 -11.09 0.86 -24.30
N ILE A 258 -10.84 1.88 -25.12
CA ILE A 258 -10.43 3.21 -24.63
C ILE A 258 -11.67 4.10 -24.47
N ARG A 259 -11.92 4.62 -23.27
CA ARG A 259 -13.10 5.43 -22.98
C ARG A 259 -12.74 6.88 -22.68
N LYS A 260 -13.64 7.81 -23.02
CA LYS A 260 -13.46 9.22 -22.67
C LYS A 260 -13.54 9.39 -21.15
N GLN A 261 -12.48 9.93 -20.54
CA GLN A 261 -12.47 10.35 -19.15
C GLN A 261 -12.42 11.88 -19.09
N GLU A 262 -13.47 12.54 -18.60
CA GLU A 262 -13.54 14.01 -18.62
C GLU A 262 -12.74 14.68 -17.51
N TYR A 263 -12.57 13.98 -16.38
CA TYR A 263 -11.78 14.45 -15.25
C TYR A 263 -11.20 13.28 -14.46
N GLY A 264 -10.14 13.56 -13.71
CA GLY A 264 -9.58 12.65 -12.70
C GLY A 264 -9.63 13.28 -11.31
N ILE A 265 -9.60 12.44 -10.28
CA ILE A 265 -9.52 12.88 -8.89
C ILE A 265 -8.05 12.81 -8.47
N PHE A 266 -7.48 13.94 -8.06
CA PHE A 266 -6.08 14.04 -7.64
C PHE A 266 -5.96 14.75 -6.30
N ARG A 267 -4.83 14.55 -5.63
CA ARG A 267 -4.49 15.35 -4.45
C ARG A 267 -4.02 16.74 -4.88
N ASP A 268 -4.65 17.77 -4.36
CA ASP A 268 -4.19 19.14 -4.49
C ASP A 268 -2.92 19.36 -3.68
N ARG A 269 -1.87 19.90 -4.32
CA ARG A 269 -0.55 20.05 -3.70
C ARG A 269 -0.51 21.13 -2.60
N TYR A 270 -1.46 22.05 -2.59
CA TYR A 270 -1.49 23.16 -1.63
C TYR A 270 -2.34 22.85 -0.41
N THR A 271 -3.52 22.28 -0.64
CA THR A 271 -4.51 21.98 0.41
C THR A 271 -4.42 20.54 0.91
N GLY A 272 -3.81 19.63 0.15
CA GLY A 272 -3.76 18.20 0.44
C GLY A 272 -5.09 17.47 0.23
N ARG A 273 -6.14 18.16 -0.25
CA ARG A 273 -7.48 17.60 -0.45
C ARG A 273 -7.66 17.04 -1.85
N ASN A 274 -8.66 16.19 -2.02
CA ASN A 274 -9.06 15.71 -3.35
C ASN A 274 -9.68 16.85 -4.17
N ILE A 275 -9.23 16.98 -5.42
CA ILE A 275 -9.78 17.90 -6.41
C ILE A 275 -10.08 17.15 -7.71
N ASN A 276 -11.14 17.58 -8.41
CA ASN A 276 -11.45 17.10 -9.74
C ASN A 276 -10.70 17.97 -10.76
N ASN A 277 -9.77 17.37 -11.49
CA ASN A 277 -9.06 18.04 -12.57
C ASN A 277 -9.65 17.60 -13.91
N ASN A 278 -10.24 18.55 -14.63
CA ASN A 278 -10.76 18.30 -15.98
C ASN A 278 -9.60 18.11 -16.96
N PHE A 279 -9.73 17.13 -17.84
CA PHE A 279 -8.78 16.90 -18.92
C PHE A 279 -9.15 17.73 -20.16
N SER A 280 -8.15 18.03 -20.98
CA SER A 280 -8.41 18.52 -22.34
C SER A 280 -9.09 17.43 -23.15
N ASP A 281 -9.81 17.80 -24.21
CA ASP A 281 -10.49 16.81 -25.06
C ASP A 281 -9.52 15.78 -25.63
N TYR A 282 -8.31 16.20 -26.02
CA TYR A 282 -7.26 15.29 -26.45
C TYR A 282 -6.84 14.32 -25.33
N GLY A 283 -6.58 14.82 -24.11
CA GLY A 283 -6.16 13.99 -22.98
C GLY A 283 -7.24 13.02 -22.51
N ALA A 284 -8.51 13.44 -22.57
CA ALA A 284 -9.66 12.63 -22.18
C ALA A 284 -9.80 11.34 -23.00
N HIS A 285 -9.36 11.35 -24.27
CA HIS A 285 -9.45 10.22 -25.20
C HIS A 285 -8.17 9.39 -25.28
N GLN A 286 -7.10 9.74 -24.55
CA GLN A 286 -5.89 8.94 -24.54
C GLN A 286 -6.06 7.64 -23.75
N GLN A 287 -5.33 6.62 -24.15
CA GLN A 287 -5.14 5.40 -23.37
C GLN A 287 -4.49 5.74 -22.02
N LYS A 288 -5.03 5.20 -20.91
CA LYS A 288 -4.63 5.62 -19.55
C LYS A 288 -3.33 5.01 -19.10
N ILE A 289 -3.14 3.71 -19.34
CA ILE A 289 -1.91 2.98 -19.03
C ILE A 289 -1.28 2.43 -20.30
N THR A 290 0.04 2.40 -20.35
CA THR A 290 0.82 1.85 -21.46
C THR A 290 0.76 0.32 -21.50
N ASP A 291 1.15 -0.26 -22.63
CA ASP A 291 1.17 -1.71 -22.81
C ASP A 291 2.14 -2.42 -21.84
N ASP A 292 3.26 -1.78 -21.49
CA ASP A 292 4.19 -2.28 -20.46
C ASP A 292 3.54 -2.27 -19.07
N GLU A 293 2.82 -1.20 -18.71
CA GLU A 293 2.07 -1.13 -17.45
C GLU A 293 0.97 -2.19 -17.40
N ILE A 294 0.25 -2.40 -18.50
CA ILE A 294 -0.76 -3.46 -18.65
C ILE A 294 -0.13 -4.84 -18.39
N PHE A 295 1.00 -5.13 -19.03
CA PHE A 295 1.71 -6.40 -18.86
C PHE A 295 2.19 -6.61 -17.42
N ARG A 296 2.83 -5.61 -16.81
CA ARG A 296 3.32 -5.68 -15.42
C ARG A 296 2.19 -5.89 -14.41
N LEU A 297 1.04 -5.25 -14.62
CA LEU A 297 -0.15 -5.48 -13.80
C LEU A 297 -0.67 -6.92 -13.97
N ALA A 298 -0.68 -7.42 -15.20
CA ALA A 298 -1.12 -8.79 -15.51
C ALA A 298 -0.24 -9.85 -14.82
N GLU A 299 1.09 -9.68 -14.85
CA GLU A 299 2.05 -10.55 -14.13
C GLU A 299 1.75 -10.61 -12.63
N ILE A 300 1.54 -9.46 -11.99
CA ILE A 300 1.21 -9.40 -10.55
C ILE A 300 -0.13 -10.08 -10.28
N SER A 301 -1.12 -9.91 -11.15
CA SER A 301 -2.42 -10.55 -10.96
C SER A 301 -2.37 -12.07 -11.12
N LYS A 302 -1.53 -12.62 -12.00
CA LYS A 302 -1.33 -14.07 -12.13
C LYS A 302 -0.77 -14.68 -10.85
N VAL A 303 0.20 -14.01 -10.24
CA VAL A 303 0.75 -14.41 -8.93
C VAL A 303 -0.32 -14.52 -7.86
N LEU A 304 -1.25 -13.56 -7.82
CA LEU A 304 -2.33 -13.57 -6.85
C LEU A 304 -3.39 -14.62 -7.17
N ASP A 305 -3.74 -14.81 -8.45
CA ASP A 305 -4.65 -15.86 -8.90
C ASP A 305 -4.13 -17.26 -8.48
N ASP A 306 -2.85 -17.54 -8.74
CA ASP A 306 -2.19 -18.80 -8.38
C ASP A 306 -2.17 -19.02 -6.86
N TYR A 307 -1.99 -17.94 -6.09
CA TYR A 307 -1.97 -18.01 -4.64
C TYR A 307 -3.35 -18.29 -4.04
N TYR A 308 -4.37 -17.52 -4.45
CA TYR A 308 -5.72 -17.64 -3.91
C TYR A 308 -6.48 -18.83 -4.51
N LYS A 309 -6.00 -19.40 -5.62
CA LYS A 309 -6.64 -20.51 -6.36
C LYS A 309 -8.12 -20.24 -6.67
N SER A 310 -8.47 -18.96 -6.80
CA SER A 310 -9.81 -18.43 -7.01
C SER A 310 -9.70 -17.05 -7.63
N PRO A 311 -10.73 -16.57 -8.35
CA PRO A 311 -10.71 -15.24 -8.96
C PRO A 311 -10.46 -14.16 -7.91
N VAL A 312 -9.66 -13.16 -8.26
CA VAL A 312 -9.26 -12.09 -7.38
C VAL A 312 -9.63 -10.75 -8.00
N GLU A 313 -10.22 -9.87 -7.19
CA GLU A 313 -10.28 -8.43 -7.47
C GLU A 313 -9.09 -7.74 -6.80
N ILE A 314 -8.33 -6.98 -7.58
CA ILE A 314 -7.14 -6.28 -7.10
C ILE A 314 -7.30 -4.78 -7.38
N GLU A 315 -7.30 -3.95 -6.34
CA GLU A 315 -7.19 -2.51 -6.49
C GLU A 315 -5.71 -2.12 -6.55
N TRP A 316 -5.34 -1.34 -7.57
CA TRP A 316 -3.96 -0.93 -7.80
C TRP A 316 -3.85 0.58 -8.06
N GLY A 317 -2.66 1.12 -7.80
CA GLY A 317 -2.29 2.50 -8.10
C GLY A 317 -0.89 2.57 -8.67
N ILE A 318 -0.65 3.52 -9.57
CA ILE A 318 0.67 3.83 -10.14
C ILE A 318 1.06 5.25 -9.72
N ASP A 319 2.25 5.38 -9.16
CA ASP A 319 2.93 6.64 -8.90
C ASP A 319 4.29 6.60 -9.61
N GLY A 320 4.43 7.42 -10.66
CA GLY A 320 5.55 7.33 -11.60
C GLY A 320 5.63 5.97 -12.29
N ALA A 321 6.69 5.21 -12.02
CA ALA A 321 6.92 3.88 -12.60
C ALA A 321 6.58 2.72 -11.65
N ARG A 322 6.15 3.03 -10.41
CA ARG A 322 5.92 2.06 -9.33
C ARG A 322 4.46 1.64 -9.31
N ILE A 323 4.22 0.34 -9.22
CA ILE A 323 2.88 -0.23 -9.06
C ILE A 323 2.68 -0.54 -7.59
N TYR A 324 1.54 -0.12 -7.05
CA TYR A 324 1.11 -0.41 -5.70
C TYR A 324 -0.16 -1.25 -5.72
N LEU A 325 -0.20 -2.27 -4.87
CA LEU A 325 -1.42 -3.01 -4.56
C LEU A 325 -2.05 -2.38 -3.33
N LEU A 326 -3.22 -1.78 -3.51
CA LEU A 326 -3.95 -1.09 -2.45
C LEU A 326 -4.81 -2.09 -1.67
N GLN A 327 -5.40 -3.05 -2.40
CA GLN A 327 -6.21 -4.13 -1.87
C GLN A 327 -6.20 -5.31 -2.84
N ALA A 328 -6.33 -6.53 -2.32
CA ALA A 328 -6.68 -7.71 -3.11
C ALA A 328 -7.77 -8.47 -2.35
N ARG A 329 -8.76 -9.06 -3.03
CA ARG A 329 -9.74 -9.94 -2.39
C ARG A 329 -10.18 -11.07 -3.34
N PRO A 330 -10.31 -12.31 -2.86
CA PRO A 330 -11.02 -13.34 -3.60
C PRO A 330 -12.46 -12.91 -3.88
N ILE A 331 -12.97 -13.28 -5.05
CA ILE A 331 -14.36 -13.07 -5.46
C ILE A 331 -15.07 -14.42 -5.35
N VAL A 332 -16.13 -14.47 -4.56
CA VAL A 332 -17.09 -15.57 -4.62
C VAL A 332 -18.09 -15.19 -5.70
N GLU A 333 -17.99 -15.82 -6.88
CA GLU A 333 -19.06 -15.69 -7.88
C GLU A 333 -20.31 -16.37 -7.31
N VAL A 334 -21.35 -15.59 -7.00
CA VAL A 334 -22.68 -16.12 -6.67
C VAL A 334 -23.24 -16.70 -7.96
N TYR A 335 -23.08 -18.01 -8.15
CA TYR A 335 -23.83 -18.73 -9.17
C TYR A 335 -25.30 -18.75 -8.74
N GLU A 336 -26.19 -18.15 -9.54
CA GLU A 336 -27.59 -18.56 -9.54
C GLU A 336 -27.64 -20.01 -10.08
N GLU A 337 -27.42 -20.99 -9.19
CA GLU A 337 -27.60 -22.39 -9.54
C GLU A 337 -29.09 -22.68 -9.73
N ASN A 338 -29.47 -22.96 -10.98
CA ASN A 338 -30.69 -23.72 -11.25
C ASN A 338 -30.53 -25.11 -10.60
N LEU A 339 -31.37 -25.36 -9.59
CA LEU A 339 -31.57 -26.65 -8.94
C LEU A 339 -31.80 -27.77 -9.97
N SER A 340 -30.81 -28.62 -10.19
CA SER A 340 -31.01 -30.06 -10.37
C SER A 340 -29.70 -30.83 -10.36
N ASP A 341 -29.67 -31.80 -9.44
CA ASP A 341 -28.90 -33.04 -9.44
C ASP A 341 -27.69 -33.12 -8.51
N SER A 342 -28.01 -33.72 -7.35
CA SER A 342 -27.14 -34.35 -6.38
C SER A 342 -26.11 -35.28 -7.03
N ASN A 343 -24.87 -35.24 -6.55
CA ASN A 343 -24.18 -36.45 -6.09
C ASN A 343 -23.03 -36.10 -5.14
N SER A 344 -23.07 -36.77 -3.99
CA SER A 344 -22.10 -36.82 -2.91
C SER A 344 -20.80 -37.51 -3.32
N VAL A 345 -19.63 -37.00 -2.88
CA VAL A 345 -18.44 -37.82 -2.63
C VAL A 345 -17.65 -37.26 -1.44
N ASP A 346 -17.26 -38.19 -0.56
CA ASP A 346 -16.47 -38.05 0.68
C ASP A 346 -15.06 -37.50 0.48
N PHE A 347 -14.55 -36.81 1.50
CA PHE A 347 -13.15 -36.44 1.68
C PHE A 347 -12.40 -37.56 2.43
N THR A 348 -11.21 -37.92 1.94
CA THR A 348 -10.21 -38.69 2.70
C THR A 348 -8.89 -37.92 2.75
N GLU A 349 -8.31 -37.84 3.95
CA GLU A 349 -6.97 -37.33 4.28
C GLU A 349 -5.85 -38.25 3.76
N GLU A 350 -4.61 -37.74 3.85
CA GLU A 350 -3.28 -38.31 3.47
C GLU A 350 -2.83 -37.96 2.03
N ASP A 351 -1.66 -37.36 1.77
CA ASP A 351 -0.32 -37.60 2.32
C ASP A 351 0.57 -36.33 2.39
N LEU A 352 1.41 -36.27 3.44
CA LEU A 352 2.57 -35.39 3.61
C LEU A 352 3.86 -36.24 3.57
N SER A 353 4.80 -35.88 2.69
CA SER A 353 6.24 -36.28 2.55
C SER A 353 6.52 -36.49 1.06
N ASP A 354 7.57 -35.99 0.40
CA ASP A 354 9.00 -35.83 0.67
C ASP A 354 9.49 -34.53 -0.02
N GLY A 355 10.45 -33.74 0.47
CA GLY A 355 11.87 -34.06 0.58
C GLY A 355 12.67 -33.27 -0.48
N ILE A 356 13.34 -32.18 -0.09
CA ILE A 356 14.44 -31.60 -0.88
C ILE A 356 15.60 -31.25 0.06
N SER A 357 16.74 -31.85 -0.26
CA SER A 357 18.04 -31.73 0.39
C SER A 357 18.63 -30.33 0.30
N SER A 358 19.17 -29.88 1.43
CA SER A 358 20.14 -28.79 1.54
C SER A 358 21.48 -29.16 0.91
N GLU A 359 22.03 -28.27 0.06
CA GLU A 359 23.42 -27.80 0.12
C GLU A 359 23.78 -27.05 -1.19
N VAL A 360 23.81 -25.71 -1.12
CA VAL A 360 24.69 -24.90 -1.98
C VAL A 360 25.39 -23.90 -1.06
N LYS A 361 26.68 -24.12 -0.84
CA LYS A 361 27.58 -23.13 -0.21
C LYS A 361 27.86 -22.03 -1.24
N SER A 362 27.41 -20.81 -0.97
CA SER A 362 27.86 -19.63 -1.70
C SER A 362 29.13 -19.08 -1.03
N GLU A 363 30.26 -19.15 -1.73
CA GLU A 363 31.45 -18.36 -1.42
C GLU A 363 31.10 -16.87 -1.53
N PHE A 364 31.37 -16.11 -0.46
CA PHE A 364 31.30 -14.66 -0.45
C PHE A 364 32.50 -14.12 -1.23
N ILE A 365 32.24 -13.38 -2.31
CA ILE A 365 33.25 -12.53 -2.95
C ILE A 365 32.88 -11.09 -2.56
N GLU A 366 33.63 -10.53 -1.60
CA GLU A 366 33.66 -9.09 -1.33
C GLU A 366 34.29 -8.39 -2.54
N ASN A 367 33.47 -7.91 -3.46
CA ASN A 367 33.94 -7.02 -4.52
C ASN A 367 33.79 -5.57 -4.04
N GLU A 368 34.76 -5.10 -3.24
CA GLU A 368 34.98 -3.67 -3.08
C GLU A 368 35.53 -3.11 -4.40
N VAL A 369 34.67 -2.43 -5.17
CA VAL A 369 35.12 -1.66 -6.34
C VAL A 369 35.03 -0.18 -5.97
N THR A 370 36.14 0.36 -5.50
CA THR A 370 36.38 1.79 -5.33
C THR A 370 36.57 2.45 -6.70
N PHE A 371 35.88 3.57 -6.95
CA PHE A 371 36.19 4.42 -8.10
C PHE A 371 37.20 5.50 -7.71
N GLN A 372 38.38 5.41 -8.32
CA GLN A 372 39.53 6.31 -8.34
C GLN A 372 40.18 6.70 -7.00
N ASP A 373 41.52 6.60 -7.03
CA ASP A 373 42.46 6.85 -5.94
C ASP A 373 42.18 8.13 -5.15
N LYS A 374 42.62 8.15 -3.89
CA LYS A 374 42.73 9.33 -3.02
C LYS A 374 43.12 10.58 -3.84
N VAL A 375 42.13 11.36 -4.25
CA VAL A 375 42.30 12.69 -4.82
C VAL A 375 41.42 13.58 -3.96
N ASP A 376 41.98 14.69 -3.47
CA ASP A 376 41.21 15.78 -2.91
C ASP A 376 40.03 16.09 -3.84
N ILE A 377 38.83 15.63 -3.48
CA ILE A 377 37.64 15.86 -4.30
C ILE A 377 37.27 17.31 -4.06
N ASP A 378 37.68 18.19 -4.97
CA ASP A 378 37.13 19.54 -5.05
C ASP A 378 35.65 19.42 -5.43
N LEU A 379 34.80 19.34 -4.40
CA LEU A 379 33.35 19.25 -4.51
C LEU A 379 32.81 20.60 -5.01
N GLY A 380 32.96 20.86 -6.31
CA GLY A 380 32.62 22.12 -6.95
C GLY A 380 31.12 22.44 -7.03
N CYS A 381 30.30 21.88 -6.14
CA CYS A 381 28.87 22.17 -5.97
C CYS A 381 28.61 22.61 -4.51
N ASP A 382 27.73 23.60 -4.33
CA ASP A 382 27.40 24.18 -3.02
C ASP A 382 26.79 23.16 -2.02
N ILE A 383 26.20 22.06 -2.52
CA ILE A 383 25.56 21.03 -1.70
C ILE A 383 25.97 19.64 -2.18
N ASN A 384 26.38 18.80 -1.24
CA ASN A 384 26.83 17.44 -1.48
C ASN A 384 26.07 16.45 -0.61
N TYR A 385 25.72 15.30 -1.17
CA TYR A 385 24.93 14.26 -0.54
C TYR A 385 25.63 12.90 -0.61
N HIS A 386 25.51 12.11 0.44
CA HIS A 386 25.72 10.66 0.41
C HIS A 386 24.36 9.97 0.46
N LEU A 387 24.03 9.27 -0.63
CA LEU A 387 22.81 8.47 -0.76
C LEU A 387 23.13 7.00 -0.51
N VAL A 388 22.24 6.31 0.17
CA VAL A 388 22.27 4.85 0.31
C VAL A 388 20.93 4.31 -0.17
N LEU A 389 20.93 3.59 -1.29
CA LEU A 389 19.74 3.02 -1.90
C LEU A 389 19.72 1.50 -1.65
N ASN A 390 18.62 0.98 -1.11
CA ASN A 390 18.51 -0.44 -0.78
C ASN A 390 17.75 -1.19 -1.86
N LEU A 391 18.14 -2.43 -2.18
CA LEU A 391 17.34 -3.32 -3.02
C LEU A 391 16.01 -3.68 -2.34
N GLN A 392 14.97 -3.85 -3.14
CA GLN A 392 13.65 -4.31 -2.66
C GLN A 392 13.71 -5.73 -2.09
N CYS A 393 14.51 -6.62 -2.68
CA CYS A 393 14.69 -8.00 -2.20
C CYS A 393 16.09 -8.21 -1.60
N LYS A 394 16.15 -8.19 -0.27
CA LYS A 394 17.39 -8.41 0.50
C LYS A 394 17.85 -9.87 0.43
N GLY A 395 19.16 -10.10 0.45
CA GLY A 395 19.80 -11.42 0.53
C GLY A 395 19.88 -12.18 -0.78
N LYS A 396 19.60 -11.55 -1.92
CA LYS A 396 19.62 -12.20 -3.25
C LYS A 396 20.89 -11.92 -4.07
N ASN A 397 21.85 -11.14 -3.56
CA ASN A 397 23.12 -10.80 -4.23
C ASN A 397 22.93 -10.28 -5.67
N ILE A 398 21.88 -9.50 -5.92
CA ILE A 398 21.52 -9.04 -7.27
C ILE A 398 22.61 -8.17 -7.88
N PHE A 399 23.34 -7.40 -7.08
CA PHE A 399 24.46 -6.59 -7.57
C PHE A 399 25.63 -7.42 -8.13
N ASN A 400 25.74 -8.71 -7.85
CA ASN A 400 26.72 -9.57 -8.51
C ASN A 400 26.37 -9.84 -9.98
N LYS A 401 25.10 -9.62 -10.39
CA LYS A 401 24.64 -9.80 -11.76
C LYS A 401 24.73 -8.51 -12.60
N ILE A 402 24.69 -7.35 -11.95
CA ILE A 402 24.73 -6.05 -12.63
C ILE A 402 26.15 -5.50 -12.54
N SER A 403 26.73 -5.11 -13.68
CA SER A 403 28.08 -4.56 -13.65
C SER A 403 28.10 -3.15 -13.03
N VAL A 404 29.16 -2.83 -12.31
CA VAL A 404 29.41 -1.45 -11.83
C VAL A 404 29.40 -0.47 -13.02
N ASP A 405 29.91 -0.89 -14.17
CA ASP A 405 29.97 -0.08 -15.39
C ASP A 405 28.59 0.27 -15.97
N PHE A 406 27.58 -0.59 -15.77
CA PHE A 406 26.20 -0.26 -16.11
C PHE A 406 25.74 0.97 -15.31
N PHE A 407 25.93 0.96 -13.98
CA PHE A 407 25.53 2.09 -13.14
C PHE A 407 26.29 3.36 -13.50
N LYS A 408 27.60 3.27 -13.80
CA LYS A 408 28.37 4.42 -14.29
C LYS A 408 27.77 5.02 -15.56
N LYS A 409 27.45 4.18 -16.53
CA LYS A 409 26.86 4.63 -17.80
C LYS A 409 25.52 5.33 -17.59
N VAL A 410 24.65 4.75 -16.74
CA VAL A 410 23.35 5.34 -16.44
C VAL A 410 23.50 6.67 -15.70
N LEU A 411 24.32 6.72 -14.65
CA LEU A 411 24.51 7.92 -13.84
C LEU A 411 25.20 9.05 -14.59
N ASN A 412 26.13 8.77 -15.51
CA ASN A 412 26.70 9.77 -16.41
C ASN A 412 25.60 10.44 -17.26
N GLY A 413 24.63 9.68 -17.76
CA GLY A 413 23.48 10.22 -18.47
C GLY A 413 22.55 11.06 -17.58
N VAL A 414 22.49 10.76 -16.28
CA VAL A 414 21.77 11.59 -15.29
C VAL A 414 22.52 12.90 -15.04
N GLU A 415 23.84 12.86 -14.89
CA GLU A 415 24.70 14.02 -14.70
C GLU A 415 24.56 15.04 -15.84
N GLU A 416 24.68 14.59 -17.09
CA GLU A 416 24.54 15.46 -18.27
C GLU A 416 23.16 16.12 -18.38
N ARG A 417 22.10 15.40 -17.98
CA ARG A 417 20.72 15.82 -18.19
C ARG A 417 20.15 16.67 -17.05
N PHE A 418 20.59 16.43 -15.82
CA PHE A 418 20.00 17.02 -14.62
C PHE A 418 20.98 17.91 -13.84
N GLY A 419 22.23 18.05 -14.29
CA GLY A 419 23.22 18.91 -13.63
C GLY A 419 23.59 18.42 -12.23
N LEU A 420 23.55 17.11 -12.01
CA LEU A 420 24.11 16.44 -10.84
C LEU A 420 25.57 16.09 -11.15
N LYS A 421 26.45 16.06 -10.15
CA LYS A 421 27.83 15.56 -10.31
C LYS A 421 28.04 14.34 -9.44
N PHE A 422 28.37 13.19 -10.01
CA PHE A 422 28.64 11.98 -9.22
C PHE A 422 30.12 11.87 -8.89
N TYR A 423 30.44 11.77 -7.60
CA TYR A 423 31.81 11.70 -7.10
C TYR A 423 32.20 10.27 -6.68
N TYR A 424 31.27 9.51 -6.14
CA TYR A 424 31.52 8.14 -5.68
C TYR A 424 30.32 7.23 -5.95
N LEU A 425 30.63 5.97 -6.25
CA LEU A 425 29.68 4.87 -6.39
C LEU A 425 30.30 3.63 -5.74
N GLY A 426 29.56 2.98 -4.84
CA GLY A 426 29.99 1.76 -4.18
C GLY A 426 28.83 0.83 -3.87
N PHE A 427 29.10 -0.47 -3.80
CA PHE A 427 28.11 -1.47 -3.43
C PHE A 427 28.50 -2.10 -2.10
N LYS A 428 27.51 -2.33 -1.23
CA LYS A 428 27.69 -3.11 -0.02
C LYS A 428 26.46 -3.98 0.21
N LEU A 429 26.62 -5.30 0.15
CA LEU A 429 25.51 -6.25 0.25
C LEU A 429 24.38 -5.91 -0.75
N ASP A 430 23.24 -5.44 -0.24
CA ASP A 430 22.05 -5.03 -1.00
C ASP A 430 21.91 -3.49 -1.07
N GLU A 431 22.97 -2.76 -0.76
CA GLU A 431 23.02 -1.29 -0.72
C GLU A 431 23.89 -0.72 -1.85
N LEU A 432 23.38 0.31 -2.52
CA LEU A 432 24.11 1.18 -3.44
C LEU A 432 24.40 2.51 -2.77
N HIS A 433 25.68 2.79 -2.53
CA HIS A 433 26.18 4.04 -2.00
C HIS A 433 26.57 4.98 -3.15
N ILE A 434 26.08 6.21 -3.10
CA ILE A 434 26.35 7.25 -4.10
C ILE A 434 26.75 8.53 -3.38
N VAL A 435 27.91 9.10 -3.69
CA VAL A 435 28.23 10.48 -3.29
C VAL A 435 28.07 11.37 -4.50
N LEU A 436 27.26 12.42 -4.37
CA LEU A 436 26.97 13.34 -5.47
C LEU A 436 26.83 14.79 -5.00
N GLY A 437 27.11 15.71 -5.91
CA GLY A 437 26.90 17.14 -5.78
C GLY A 437 25.70 17.59 -6.60
N SER A 438 24.96 18.55 -6.08
CA SER A 438 23.83 19.16 -6.80
C SER A 438 23.76 20.64 -6.50
N ASP A 439 23.40 21.43 -7.52
CA ASP A 439 22.84 22.76 -7.28
C ASP A 439 21.55 22.66 -6.45
N PRO A 440 21.15 23.70 -5.69
CA PRO A 440 19.93 23.71 -4.85
C PRO A 440 18.60 23.66 -5.62
N LYS A 441 18.60 23.26 -6.90
CA LYS A 441 17.44 23.19 -7.77
C LYS A 441 16.51 22.02 -7.45
N TYR A 442 17.03 20.93 -6.88
CA TYR A 442 16.28 19.72 -6.56
C TYR A 442 16.35 19.40 -5.07
N SER A 443 15.21 18.98 -4.50
CA SER A 443 15.21 18.44 -3.13
C SER A 443 15.92 17.07 -3.12
N PRO A 444 16.53 16.67 -1.99
CA PRO A 444 17.22 15.39 -1.90
C PRO A 444 16.32 14.19 -2.23
N VAL A 445 15.05 14.24 -1.81
CA VAL A 445 14.02 13.25 -2.14
C VAL A 445 13.85 13.12 -3.64
N LYS A 446 13.73 14.25 -4.36
CA LYS A 446 13.55 14.24 -5.81
C LYS A 446 14.79 13.73 -6.55
N ILE A 447 15.99 13.95 -6.02
CA ILE A 447 17.23 13.38 -6.56
C ILE A 447 17.21 11.85 -6.40
N VAL A 448 16.82 11.35 -5.23
CA VAL A 448 16.72 9.91 -4.96
C VAL A 448 15.69 9.26 -5.88
N ASP A 449 14.47 9.81 -5.96
CA ASP A 449 13.43 9.24 -6.81
C ASP A 449 13.84 9.24 -8.28
N LEU A 450 14.48 10.32 -8.76
CA LEU A 450 15.02 10.38 -10.10
C LEU A 450 16.04 9.27 -10.38
N ILE A 451 17.01 9.08 -9.47
CA ILE A 451 18.05 8.05 -9.62
C ILE A 451 17.40 6.67 -9.59
N LYS A 452 16.53 6.39 -8.63
CA LYS A 452 15.82 5.11 -8.51
C LYS A 452 15.02 4.82 -9.78
N ASP A 453 14.25 5.78 -10.28
CA ASP A 453 13.38 5.58 -11.43
C ASP A 453 14.15 5.35 -12.74
N ILE A 454 15.25 6.07 -12.95
CA ILE A 454 16.07 5.92 -14.15
C ILE A 454 16.84 4.59 -14.10
N THR A 455 17.43 4.26 -12.96
CA THR A 455 18.19 3.02 -12.80
C THR A 455 17.27 1.81 -12.86
N THR A 456 16.10 1.80 -12.20
CA THR A 456 15.11 0.72 -12.32
C THR A 456 14.73 0.45 -13.77
N ARG A 457 14.38 1.51 -14.53
CA ARG A 457 14.03 1.37 -15.95
C ARG A 457 15.16 0.75 -16.77
N LYS A 458 16.38 1.27 -16.60
CA LYS A 458 17.54 0.76 -17.34
C LYS A 458 17.94 -0.66 -16.94
N ILE A 459 17.78 -1.03 -15.68
CA ILE A 459 18.08 -2.39 -15.22
C ILE A 459 17.09 -3.36 -15.83
N PHE A 460 15.81 -3.02 -15.87
CA PHE A 460 14.79 -3.89 -16.46
C PHE A 460 14.85 -3.97 -17.99
N GLU A 461 15.43 -2.96 -18.64
CA GLU A 461 15.76 -3.00 -20.07
C GLU A 461 16.95 -3.93 -20.34
N ASP A 462 18.06 -3.79 -19.60
CA ASP A 462 19.33 -4.47 -19.90
C ASP A 462 19.50 -5.84 -19.20
N TYR A 463 18.76 -6.08 -18.11
CA TYR A 463 18.82 -7.28 -17.26
C TYR A 463 17.41 -7.81 -16.97
N SER A 464 16.71 -8.28 -18.01
CA SER A 464 15.31 -8.72 -17.90
C SER A 464 15.10 -9.90 -16.95
N ASP A 465 16.11 -10.77 -16.75
CA ASP A 465 16.09 -11.91 -15.82
C ASP A 465 16.04 -11.47 -14.35
N ILE A 466 16.39 -10.22 -14.04
CA ILE A 466 16.28 -9.67 -12.69
C ILE A 466 14.81 -9.48 -12.29
N LYS A 467 13.90 -9.32 -13.25
CA LYS A 467 12.44 -9.24 -12.99
C LYS A 467 11.93 -10.50 -12.28
N ASP A 468 12.48 -11.68 -12.59
CA ASP A 468 12.10 -12.95 -11.95
C ASP A 468 12.41 -12.97 -10.44
N PHE A 469 13.36 -12.16 -9.99
CA PHE A 469 13.73 -12.05 -8.57
C PHE A 469 12.90 -10.99 -7.82
N LEU A 470 12.17 -10.14 -8.56
CA LEU A 470 11.46 -8.95 -8.09
C LEU A 470 9.98 -9.05 -8.50
N TRP A 471 9.16 -9.61 -7.60
CA TRP A 471 7.74 -9.84 -7.79
C TRP A 471 6.94 -8.51 -7.87
N GLY A 472 7.01 -7.79 -8.99
CA GLY A 472 6.17 -6.60 -9.25
C GLY A 472 6.89 -5.32 -9.70
N GLY A 473 8.20 -5.36 -9.98
CA GLY A 473 8.85 -4.30 -10.76
C GLY A 473 9.27 -3.02 -10.02
N ASP A 474 9.53 -3.10 -8.71
CA ASP A 474 10.38 -2.12 -8.04
C ASP A 474 11.74 -2.74 -7.74
N PHE A 475 12.80 -2.23 -8.37
CA PHE A 475 14.17 -2.70 -8.12
C PHE A 475 14.69 -2.21 -6.77
N TRP A 476 14.36 -0.96 -6.43
CA TRP A 476 14.77 -0.32 -5.18
C TRP A 476 13.66 -0.41 -4.14
N SER A 477 14.06 -0.70 -2.91
CA SER A 477 13.22 -0.51 -1.73
C SER A 477 12.74 0.92 -1.63
N GLN A 478 11.61 1.15 -0.95
CA GLN A 478 11.23 2.49 -0.52
C GLN A 478 12.21 3.08 0.50
N GLU A 479 12.97 2.23 1.18
CA GLU A 479 13.99 2.59 2.16
C GLU A 479 15.22 3.19 1.45
N TYR A 480 15.68 4.34 1.93
CA TYR A 480 16.96 4.95 1.53
C TYR A 480 17.45 5.91 2.61
N CYS A 481 18.76 6.15 2.63
CA CYS A 481 19.36 7.18 3.48
C CYS A 481 19.90 8.32 2.63
N VAL A 482 19.82 9.54 3.17
CA VAL A 482 20.46 10.72 2.60
C VAL A 482 21.19 11.46 3.71
N PHE A 483 22.48 11.64 3.54
CA PHE A 483 23.33 12.42 4.43
C PHE A 483 23.84 13.66 3.70
N SER A 484 23.71 14.84 4.31
CA SER A 484 24.34 16.05 3.80
C SER A 484 25.82 16.07 4.19
N LEU A 485 26.70 16.35 3.24
CA LEU A 485 28.14 16.45 3.47
C LEU A 485 28.56 17.93 3.50
N SER A 486 29.31 18.34 4.52
CA SER A 486 29.87 19.69 4.68
C SER A 486 31.39 19.65 4.55
N ASN A 487 31.95 20.34 3.55
CA ASN A 487 33.38 20.46 3.22
C ASN A 487 34.22 19.19 3.42
N VAL A 488 34.34 18.40 2.36
CA VAL A 488 35.15 17.19 2.32
C VAL A 488 36.60 17.57 2.06
N SER A 489 37.36 17.80 3.12
CA SER A 489 38.84 17.74 3.04
C SER A 489 39.40 16.44 3.60
N GLU A 490 38.62 15.67 4.35
CA GLU A 490 38.97 14.33 4.84
C GLU A 490 37.66 13.54 4.97
N LEU A 491 37.11 13.06 3.85
CA LEU A 491 36.33 11.82 3.93
C LEU A 491 37.38 10.75 4.21
N ASP A 492 37.56 10.42 5.48
CA ASP A 492 38.13 9.13 5.87
C ASP A 492 37.23 8.06 5.24
N LEU A 493 37.52 7.72 3.99
CA LEU A 493 37.00 6.53 3.33
C LEU A 493 37.47 5.27 4.07
N GLU A 494 38.51 5.39 4.92
CA GLU A 494 38.89 4.40 5.92
C GLU A 494 37.87 4.32 7.09
N GLY A 495 37.15 5.38 7.42
CA GLY A 495 36.03 5.35 8.38
C GLY A 495 34.75 4.70 7.84
N LEU A 496 34.71 4.42 6.53
CA LEU A 496 33.75 3.56 5.85
C LEU A 496 34.23 2.09 5.78
N GLU A 497 35.34 1.71 6.44
CA GLU A 497 35.67 0.31 6.74
C GLU A 497 34.53 -0.31 7.56
N LEU A 498 33.58 -0.89 6.86
CA LEU A 498 32.46 -1.63 7.41
C LEU A 498 32.88 -3.07 7.76
N THR A 499 34.09 -3.24 8.28
CA THR A 499 34.66 -4.50 8.77
C THR A 499 34.84 -4.45 10.28
N LYS A 500 33.71 -4.42 11.01
CA LYS A 500 33.51 -5.01 12.34
C LYS A 500 32.12 -4.63 12.85
N PHE A 501 31.12 -5.45 12.55
CA PHE A 501 30.04 -5.82 13.47
C PHE A 501 29.40 -7.12 13.01
#